data_AF-A0A7K4FEF1-F1
#
_entry.id   AF-A0A7K4FEF1-F1
#
_cell.length_a   1.000
_cell.length_b   1.000
_cell.length_c   1.000
_cell.angle_alpha   90.00
_cell.angle_beta   90.00
_cell.angle_gamma   90.00
#
_symmetry.space_group_name_H-M   'P 1'
#
loop_
_entity.id
_entity.type
_entity.pdbx_description
1 polymer ?
#
loop_
_entity_poly.entity_id
_entity_poly.type
_entity_poly.pdbx_seq_one_letter_code
_entity_poly.pdbx_strand_id
1 'polypeptide(L)' 'MAKTFSCSNVHSECSWSATENTEEDLLKKIAEHAKLHGHDTITPDLEAKVKSFIKEV' A
#
# COMPACT_ATOMS: atom_id res chain seq x y z
N MET A 1 -4.24 -1.15 16.68
CA MET A 1 -3.36 -0.01 16.35
C MET A 1 -3.63 0.34 14.91
N ALA A 2 -3.51 1.61 14.53
CA ALA A 2 -3.73 1.98 13.14
C ALA A 2 -2.53 1.46 12.32
N LYS A 3 -2.76 1.18 11.05
CA LYS A 3 -1.77 0.69 10.10
C LYS A 3 -1.51 1.78 9.08
N THR A 4 -0.25 2.08 8.80
CA THR A 4 0.17 3.08 7.82
C THR A 4 1.05 2.45 6.75
N PHE A 5 0.94 2.98 5.53
CA PHE A 5 1.76 2.60 4.39
C PHE A 5 2.19 3.85 3.64
N SER A 6 3.46 3.89 3.21
CA SER A 6 3.96 4.91 2.30
C SER A 6 4.52 4.28 1.04
N CYS A 7 3.98 4.70 -0.11
CA CYS A 7 4.39 4.24 -1.44
C CYS A 7 5.86 4.57 -1.72
N SER A 8 6.41 5.62 -1.11
CA SER A 8 7.82 5.99 -1.20
C SER A 8 8.79 4.89 -0.73
N ASN A 9 8.34 3.94 0.10
CA ASN A 9 9.15 2.76 0.46
C ASN A 9 9.25 1.73 -0.68
N VAL A 10 8.32 1.77 -1.63
CA VAL A 10 8.25 0.87 -2.79
C VAL A 10 8.77 1.57 -4.05
N HIS A 11 8.37 2.83 -4.24
CA HIS A 11 8.71 3.66 -5.40
C HIS A 11 9.09 5.06 -4.92
N SER A 12 10.39 5.35 -4.92
CA SER A 12 10.97 6.56 -4.32
C SER A 12 10.42 7.89 -4.86
N GLU A 13 9.86 7.89 -6.08
CA GLU A 13 9.29 9.08 -6.73
C GLU A 13 7.80 9.30 -6.38
N CYS A 14 7.19 8.42 -5.58
CA CYS A 14 5.80 8.55 -5.16
C CYS A 14 5.67 8.89 -3.67
N SER A 15 5.17 10.09 -3.37
CA SER A 15 4.94 10.58 -2.00
C SER A 15 3.59 10.14 -1.40
N TRP A 16 2.85 9.27 -2.07
CA TRP A 16 1.53 8.84 -1.58
C TRP A 16 1.66 7.97 -0.33
N SER A 17 0.77 8.18 0.64
CA SER A 17 0.68 7.40 1.86
C SER A 17 -0.77 7.29 2.32
N ALA A 18 -1.08 6.24 3.07
CA ALA A 18 -2.39 5.98 3.62
C ALA A 18 -2.27 5.39 5.04
N THR A 19 -3.26 5.66 5.88
CA THR A 19 -3.31 5.16 7.26
C THR A 19 -4.73 4.77 7.61
N GLU A 20 -4.95 3.51 7.98
CA GLU A 20 -6.27 2.95 8.28
C GLU A 20 -6.27 2.13 9.57
N ASN A 21 -7.45 1.88 10.13
CA ASN A 21 -7.57 1.05 11.33
C ASN A 21 -7.40 -0.45 11.06
N THR A 22 -7.62 -0.89 9.83
CA THR A 22 -7.53 -2.29 9.44
C THR A 22 -6.64 -2.46 8.23
N GLU A 23 -6.02 -3.63 8.14
CA GLU A 23 -5.15 -3.97 7.00
C GLU A 23 -5.93 -4.06 5.70
N GLU A 24 -7.15 -4.58 5.76
CA GLU A 24 -7.99 -4.75 4.58
C GLU A 24 -8.38 -3.40 3.95
N ASP A 25 -8.74 -2.40 4.77
CA ASP A 25 -9.08 -1.07 4.26
C ASP A 25 -7.84 -0.36 3.68
N LEU A 26 -6.70 -0.53 4.33
CA LEU A 26 -5.42 -0.01 3.84
C LEU A 26 -5.05 -0.63 2.48
N LEU A 27 -5.19 -1.96 2.35
CA LEU A 27 -4.91 -2.68 1.11
C LEU A 27 -5.83 -2.26 -0.03
N LYS A 28 -7.11 -2.00 0.23
CA LYS A 28 -8.03 -1.46 -0.79
C LYS A 28 -7.54 -0.12 -1.33
N LYS A 29 -7.13 0.82 -0.45
CA LYS A 29 -6.58 2.13 -0.85
C LYS A 29 -5.28 2.00 -1.64
N ILE A 30 -4.39 1.10 -1.22
CA ILE A 30 -3.13 0.84 -1.91
C ILE A 30 -3.40 0.23 -3.28
N ALA A 31 -4.35 -0.70 -3.38
CA ALA A 31 -4.72 -1.33 -4.63
C ALA A 31 -5.27 -0.33 -5.65
N GLU A 32 -6.13 0.59 -5.20
CA GLU A 32 -6.61 1.68 -6.06
C GLU A 32 -5.48 2.62 -6.50
N HIS A 33 -4.57 2.97 -5.59
CA HIS A 33 -3.42 3.81 -5.92
C HIS A 33 -2.46 3.11 -6.90
N ALA A 34 -2.23 1.81 -6.76
CA ALA A 34 -1.31 1.05 -7.60
C ALA A 34 -1.72 1.05 -9.09
N LYS A 35 -3.01 1.24 -9.40
CA LYS A 35 -3.50 1.41 -10.78
C LYS A 35 -2.88 2.62 -11.49
N LEU A 36 -2.54 3.68 -10.74
CA LEU A 36 -1.85 4.86 -11.29
C LEU A 36 -0.43 4.53 -11.76
N HIS A 37 0.13 3.42 -11.28
CA HIS A 37 1.44 2.87 -11.65
C HIS A 37 1.33 1.66 -12.59
N GLY A 38 0.19 1.50 -13.29
CA GLY A 38 -0.03 0.39 -14.23
C GLY A 38 -0.18 -0.98 -13.59
N HIS A 39 -0.42 -1.06 -12.28
CA HIS A 39 -0.77 -2.30 -11.60
C HIS A 39 -2.30 -2.45 -11.57
N ASP A 40 -2.89 -2.77 -12.71
CA ASP A 40 -4.34 -3.03 -12.83
C ASP A 40 -4.80 -4.22 -12.00
N THR A 41 -3.89 -5.17 -11.76
CA THR A 41 -4.14 -6.35 -10.92
C THR A 41 -3.12 -6.38 -9.79
N ILE A 42 -3.62 -6.47 -8.55
CA ILE A 42 -2.77 -6.74 -7.40
C ILE A 42 -2.40 -8.22 -7.42
N THR A 43 -1.16 -8.50 -7.81
CA THR A 43 -0.61 -9.84 -7.73
C THR A 43 -0.34 -10.18 -6.26
N PRO A 44 -0.36 -11.48 -5.89
CA PRO A 44 0.00 -11.90 -4.54
C PRO A 44 1.41 -11.46 -4.13
N ASP A 45 2.32 -11.30 -5.09
CA ASP A 45 3.66 -10.73 -4.87
C ASP A 45 3.59 -9.25 -4.44
N LEU A 46 2.83 -8.42 -5.18
CA LEU A 46 2.66 -7.01 -4.83
C LEU A 46 1.96 -6.87 -3.47
N GLU A 47 0.97 -7.71 -3.19
CA GLU A 47 0.29 -7.72 -1.89
C GLU A 47 1.26 -8.07 -0.75
N ALA A 48 2.06 -9.12 -0.89
CA ALA A 48 3.05 -9.51 0.11
C ALA A 48 4.12 -8.42 0.31
N LYS A 49 4.57 -7.79 -0.77
CA LYS A 49 5.52 -6.68 -0.74
C LYS A 49 4.93 -5.47 -0.01
N VAL A 50 3.71 -5.07 -0.36
CA VAL A 50 2.98 -3.98 0.29
C VAL A 50 2.80 -4.27 1.78
N LYS A 51 2.32 -5.47 2.14
CA LYS A 51 2.15 -5.91 3.54
C LYS A 51 3.45 -5.82 4.33
N SER A 52 4.58 -6.13 3.71
CA SER A 52 5.90 -6.04 4.34
C SER A 52 6.34 -4.60 4.66
N PHE A 53 5.73 -3.59 4.02
CA PHE A 53 5.99 -2.17 4.27
C PHE A 53 4.93 -1.49 5.14
N ILE A 54 3.85 -2.20 5.51
CA ILE A 54 2.84 -1.67 6.43
C ILE A 54 3.46 -1.59 7.82
N LYS A 55 3.31 -0.43 8.47
CA LYS A 55 3.76 -0.19 9.85
C LYS A 55 2.56 0.05 10.75
N GLU A 56 2.67 -0.36 12.01
CA GLU A 56 1.68 -0.03 13.03
C GLU A 56 1.99 1.34 13.65
N VAL A 57 0.95 2.10 13.98
CA VAL A 57 1.01 3.42 14.62
C VAL A 57 0.02 3.52 15.78
#